data_AF-A0A252BCH9-F1
#
_entry.id   AF-A0A252BCH9-F1
#
_cell.length_a   1.000
_cell.length_b   1.000
_cell.length_c   1.000
_cell.angle_alpha   90.00
_cell.angle_beta   90.00
_cell.angle_gamma   90.00
#
_symmetry.space_group_name_H-M   'P 1'
#
loop_
_entity.id
_entity.type
_entity.pdbx_description
1 polymer ?
#
loop_
_entity_poly.entity_id
_entity_poly.type
_entity_poly.pdbx_seq_one_letter_code
_entity_poly.pdbx_strand_id
1 'polypeptide(L)'
;MHVCTTCRRGGPAMENPPGAQLYAQLLALRAQEQTHPDAPPEQALIGVDIQPVECLAACNQGCTAAIAMPGRWTWLLGHLGPEKAQDLLTYARLYAGSKKGTVMPSRRPASLSNMVLGRVPAVLYPAPISQEQDEKP
;
A
#
# COMPACT_ATOMS: atom_id res chain seq x y z
N MET A 1 1.43 -0.52 4.09
CA MET A 1 1.05 0.41 3.01
C MET A 1 0.73 1.76 3.62
N HIS A 2 1.41 2.80 3.17
CA HIS A 2 1.30 4.17 3.65
C HIS A 2 0.57 5.00 2.60
N VAL A 3 -0.54 5.64 2.94
CA VAL A 3 -1.39 6.38 2.01
C VAL A 3 -1.27 7.87 2.29
N CYS A 4 -0.96 8.66 1.27
CA CYS A 4 -0.91 10.11 1.36
C CYS A 4 -2.32 10.68 1.55
N THR A 5 -2.61 11.18 2.75
CA THR A 5 -3.95 11.68 3.11
C THR A 5 -4.18 13.12 2.69
N THR A 6 -3.13 13.92 2.47
CA THR A 6 -3.28 15.30 1.98
C THR A 6 -3.18 15.43 0.46
N CYS A 7 -3.18 14.31 -0.29
CA CYS A 7 -3.04 14.37 -1.74
C CYS A 7 -4.24 15.08 -2.38
N ARG A 8 -3.94 16.11 -3.17
CA ARG A 8 -4.91 16.94 -3.90
C ARG A 8 -5.11 16.56 -5.37
N ARG A 9 -4.46 15.50 -5.87
CA ARG A 9 -4.56 15.02 -7.27
C ARG A 9 -4.35 16.16 -8.30
N GLY A 10 -3.33 16.99 -8.07
CA GLY A 10 -3.00 18.14 -8.91
C GLY A 10 -3.91 19.36 -8.76
N GLY A 11 -4.99 19.26 -7.97
CA GLY A 11 -5.93 20.34 -7.70
C GLY A 11 -5.48 21.29 -6.58
N PRO A 12 -6.33 22.27 -6.20
CA PRO A 12 -6.11 23.16 -5.06
C PRO A 12 -6.23 22.41 -3.72
N ALA A 13 -5.97 23.11 -2.61
CA ALA A 13 -6.27 22.58 -1.28
C ALA A 13 -7.79 22.36 -1.10
N MET A 14 -8.15 21.31 -0.38
CA MET A 14 -9.54 20.89 -0.16
C MET A 14 -9.69 20.44 1.30
N GLU A 15 -10.87 20.65 1.89
CA GLU A 15 -11.19 20.18 3.25
C GLU A 15 -11.18 18.65 3.35
N ASN A 16 -11.75 17.98 2.34
CA ASN A 16 -11.70 16.52 2.20
C ASN A 16 -10.94 16.12 0.92
N PRO A 17 -9.59 16.14 0.95
CA PRO A 17 -8.79 15.89 -0.23
C PRO A 17 -8.95 14.44 -0.74
N PRO A 18 -8.77 14.19 -2.06
CA PRO A 18 -8.87 12.84 -2.64
C PRO A 18 -8.01 11.78 -1.95
N GLY A 19 -6.86 12.15 -1.38
CA GLY A 19 -6.01 11.26 -0.58
C GLY A 19 -6.70 10.76 0.69
N ALA A 20 -7.38 11.64 1.43
CA ALA A 20 -8.13 11.30 2.64
C ALA A 20 -9.33 10.40 2.30
N GLN A 21 -10.04 10.70 1.21
CA GLN A 21 -11.13 9.87 0.70
C GLN A 21 -10.67 8.46 0.35
N LEU A 22 -9.50 8.31 -0.30
CA LEU A 22 -8.91 7.01 -0.60
C LEU A 22 -8.58 6.24 0.68
N TYR A 23 -7.94 6.91 1.65
CA TYR A 23 -7.61 6.28 2.93
C TYR A 23 -8.85 5.81 3.68
N ALA A 24 -9.90 6.63 3.75
CA ALA A 24 -11.17 6.26 4.37
C ALA A 24 -11.83 5.05 3.67
N GLN A 25 -11.86 5.04 2.33
CA GLN A 25 -12.41 3.91 1.56
C GLN A 25 -11.64 2.61 1.82
N LEU A 26 -10.30 2.68 1.91
CA LEU A 26 -9.46 1.52 2.24
C LEU A 26 -9.78 0.95 3.64
N LEU A 27 -9.99 1.81 4.63
CA LEU A 27 -10.38 1.38 5.98
C LEU A 27 -11.78 0.76 6.00
N ALA A 28 -12.74 1.36 5.28
CA ALA A 28 -14.10 0.82 5.18
C ALA A 28 -14.11 -0.58 4.55
N LEU A 29 -13.38 -0.78 3.45
CA LEU A 29 -13.23 -2.10 2.81
C LEU A 29 -12.57 -3.12 3.75
N ARG A 30 -11.52 -2.72 4.48
CA ARG A 30 -10.85 -3.59 5.46
C ARG A 30 -11.80 -4.03 6.59
N ALA A 31 -12.64 -3.11 7.08
CA ALA A 31 -13.63 -3.42 8.10
C ALA A 31 -14.71 -4.39 7.60
N GLN A 32 -15.17 -4.24 6.36
CA GLN A 32 -16.14 -5.16 5.74
C GLN A 32 -15.59 -6.59 5.64
N GLU A 33 -14.31 -6.75 5.29
CA GLU A 33 -13.68 -8.07 5.22
C GLU A 33 -13.56 -8.75 6.60
N GLN A 34 -13.37 -7.98 7.66
CA GLN A 34 -13.34 -8.52 9.03
C GLN A 34 -14.71 -9.04 9.49
N THR A 35 -15.81 -8.56 8.92
CA THR A 35 -17.16 -9.02 9.23
C THR A 35 -17.58 -10.30 8.49
N HIS A 36 -16.76 -10.78 7.54
CA HIS A 36 -17.00 -12.01 6.77
C HIS A 36 -15.86 -13.02 6.95
N PRO A 37 -15.74 -13.64 8.14
CA PRO A 37 -14.61 -14.53 8.47
C PRO A 37 -14.53 -15.80 7.62
N ASP A 38 -15.62 -16.20 6.96
CA ASP A 38 -15.68 -17.35 6.05
C ASP A 38 -15.13 -17.07 4.64
N ALA A 39 -14.65 -15.84 4.38
CA ALA A 39 -14.01 -15.52 3.12
C ALA A 39 -12.76 -16.40 2.90
N PRO A 40 -12.50 -16.88 1.67
CA PRO A 40 -11.31 -17.66 1.36
C PRO A 40 -10.02 -16.99 1.88
N PRO A 41 -9.03 -17.74 2.40
CA PRO A 41 -7.81 -17.18 2.98
C PRO A 41 -7.04 -16.24 2.05
N GLU A 42 -7.17 -16.43 0.74
CA GLU A 42 -6.58 -15.58 -0.31
C GLU A 42 -7.16 -14.15 -0.35
N GLN A 43 -8.32 -13.93 0.26
CA GLN A 43 -9.02 -12.65 0.32
C GLN A 43 -8.75 -11.89 1.64
N ALA A 44 -8.26 -12.58 2.67
CA ALA A 44 -7.98 -11.97 3.96
C ALA A 44 -6.77 -10.99 3.86
N LEU A 45 -6.93 -9.75 4.33
CA LEU A 45 -5.83 -8.75 4.44
C LEU A 45 -4.85 -9.04 5.59
N ILE A 46 -4.64 -10.31 5.94
CA ILE A 46 -3.71 -10.70 7.00
C ILE A 46 -2.30 -10.23 6.59
N GLY A 47 -1.71 -9.34 7.40
CA GLY A 47 -0.36 -8.81 7.18
C GLY A 47 -0.25 -7.55 6.30
N VAL A 48 -1.36 -6.93 5.87
CA VAL A 48 -1.32 -5.63 5.16
C VAL A 48 -1.79 -4.50 6.06
N ASP A 49 -0.87 -3.80 6.70
CA ASP A 49 -1.21 -2.60 7.46
C ASP A 49 -1.42 -1.39 6.57
N ILE A 50 -2.50 -0.66 6.79
CA ILE A 50 -2.84 0.58 6.07
C ILE A 50 -2.64 1.72 7.04
N GLN A 51 -1.71 2.61 6.73
CA GLN A 51 -1.30 3.71 7.60
C GLN A 51 -1.42 5.04 6.85
N PRO A 52 -1.82 6.12 7.52
CA PRO A 52 -1.82 7.44 6.92
C PRO A 52 -0.39 8.00 6.93
N VAL A 53 -0.07 8.80 5.91
CA VAL A 53 1.07 9.72 5.93
C VAL A 53 0.61 11.08 5.41
N GLU A 54 1.23 12.16 5.87
CA GLU A 54 0.85 13.49 5.43
C GLU A 54 1.05 13.66 3.93
N CYS A 55 2.29 13.52 3.44
CA CYS A 55 2.62 13.81 2.04
C CYS A 55 3.66 12.84 1.46
N LEU A 56 3.53 12.54 0.17
CA LEU A 56 4.52 11.79 -0.65
C LEU A 56 5.04 12.62 -1.85
N ALA A 57 4.80 13.94 -1.85
CA ALA A 57 5.31 14.90 -2.83
C ALA A 57 5.00 14.60 -4.31
N ALA A 58 3.92 13.86 -4.60
CA ALA A 58 3.60 13.36 -5.94
C ALA A 58 2.18 13.72 -6.41
N CYS A 59 1.64 14.87 -5.97
CA CYS A 59 0.25 15.24 -6.23
C CYS A 59 -0.14 15.28 -7.72
N ASN A 60 0.79 15.62 -8.62
CA ASN A 60 0.55 15.66 -10.07
C ASN A 60 0.40 14.27 -10.69
N GLN A 61 0.70 13.21 -9.93
CA GLN A 61 0.52 11.83 -10.32
C GLN A 61 -0.77 11.23 -9.72
N GLY A 62 -1.74 12.03 -9.27
CA GLY A 62 -2.93 11.52 -8.59
C GLY A 62 -2.71 11.16 -7.13
N CYS A 63 -3.66 10.45 -6.49
CA CYS A 63 -3.42 9.96 -5.14
C CYS A 63 -2.25 8.98 -5.14
N THR A 64 -1.49 8.98 -4.05
CA THR A 64 -0.26 8.20 -3.95
C THR A 64 -0.20 7.38 -2.67
N ALA A 65 0.42 6.22 -2.77
CA ALA A 65 0.70 5.35 -1.64
C ALA A 65 2.10 4.74 -1.78
N ALA A 66 2.73 4.41 -0.66
CA ALA A 66 3.95 3.61 -0.62
C ALA A 66 3.65 2.24 -0.03
N ILE A 67 4.12 1.16 -0.65
CA ILE A 67 4.04 -0.18 -0.07
C ILE A 67 5.43 -0.76 0.09
N ALA A 68 5.67 -1.35 1.25
CA ALA A 68 6.96 -1.87 1.67
C ALA A 68 6.76 -3.12 2.51
N MET A 69 7.77 -3.97 2.54
CA MET A 69 7.90 -5.07 3.51
C MET A 69 9.39 -5.28 3.80
N PRO A 70 9.76 -5.78 5.00
CA PRO A 70 11.17 -5.93 5.39
C PRO A 70 12.00 -6.73 4.38
N GLY A 71 13.20 -6.24 4.06
CA GLY A 71 14.15 -6.92 3.16
C GLY A 71 13.72 -6.95 1.68
N ARG A 72 12.78 -6.10 1.26
CA ARG A 72 12.23 -6.09 -0.11
C ARG A 72 12.07 -4.68 -0.66
N TRP A 73 11.79 -4.59 -1.97
CA TRP A 73 11.60 -3.32 -2.66
C TRP A 73 10.41 -2.53 -2.10
N THR A 74 10.63 -1.27 -1.76
CA THR A 74 9.53 -0.33 -1.54
C THR A 74 9.06 0.22 -2.89
N TRP A 75 7.75 0.30 -3.10
CA TRP A 75 7.16 0.87 -4.32
C TRP A 75 6.40 2.15 -4.00
N LEU A 76 6.68 3.20 -4.76
CA LEU A 76 5.85 4.40 -4.81
C LEU A 76 4.80 4.21 -5.90
N LEU A 77 3.54 4.22 -5.47
CA LEU A 77 2.35 4.03 -6.30
C LEU A 77 1.64 5.37 -6.47
N GLY A 78 1.18 5.61 -7.68
CA GLY A 78 0.43 6.78 -8.11
C GLY A 78 -0.70 6.40 -9.05
N HIS A 79 -1.27 7.41 -9.69
CA HIS A 79 -2.48 7.36 -10.49
C HIS A 79 -3.66 6.72 -9.73
N LEU A 80 -3.67 6.87 -8.41
CA LEU A 80 -4.72 6.34 -7.55
C LEU A 80 -5.84 7.36 -7.37
N GLY A 81 -6.93 6.87 -6.81
CA GLY A 81 -8.09 7.63 -6.34
C GLY A 81 -9.00 6.70 -5.52
N PRO A 82 -9.99 7.24 -4.79
CA PRO A 82 -10.92 6.44 -3.98
C PRO A 82 -11.57 5.30 -4.78
N GLU A 83 -11.85 5.53 -6.06
CA GLU A 83 -12.42 4.56 -7.00
C GLU A 83 -11.55 3.31 -7.22
N LYS A 84 -10.25 3.37 -6.88
CA LYS A 84 -9.29 2.27 -7.05
C LYS A 84 -8.97 1.53 -5.75
N ALA A 85 -9.65 1.84 -4.64
CA ALA A 85 -9.32 1.27 -3.33
C ALA A 85 -9.36 -0.26 -3.31
N GLN A 86 -10.37 -0.88 -3.94
CA GLN A 86 -10.50 -2.35 -4.01
C GLN A 86 -9.32 -2.99 -4.75
N ASP A 87 -8.95 -2.43 -5.91
CA ASP A 87 -7.82 -2.92 -6.70
C ASP A 87 -6.50 -2.69 -5.98
N LEU A 88 -6.37 -1.60 -5.22
CA LEU A 88 -5.18 -1.32 -4.43
C LEU A 88 -5.00 -2.34 -3.30
N LEU A 89 -6.08 -2.75 -2.62
CA LEU A 89 -6.03 -3.84 -1.65
C LEU A 89 -5.64 -5.16 -2.31
N THR A 90 -6.19 -5.45 -3.49
CA THR A 90 -5.82 -6.64 -4.27
C THR A 90 -4.34 -6.64 -4.62
N TYR A 91 -3.80 -5.51 -5.07
CA TYR A 91 -2.36 -5.37 -5.29
C TYR A 91 -1.54 -5.56 -4.01
N ALA A 92 -2.00 -5.01 -2.88
CA ALA A 92 -1.31 -5.14 -1.61
C ALA A 92 -1.20 -6.60 -1.15
N ARG A 93 -2.25 -7.41 -1.35
CA ARG A 93 -2.22 -8.87 -1.09
C ARG A 93 -1.20 -9.58 -1.99
N LEU A 94 -1.22 -9.31 -3.30
CA LEU A 94 -0.25 -9.87 -4.24
C LEU A 94 1.19 -9.50 -3.88
N TYR A 95 1.39 -8.26 -3.42
CA TYR A 95 2.70 -7.79 -2.96
C TYR A 95 3.13 -8.50 -1.68
N ALA A 96 2.25 -8.65 -0.69
CA ALA A 96 2.53 -9.34 0.57
C ALA A 96 2.91 -10.82 0.35
N GLY A 97 2.24 -11.50 -0.61
CA GLY A 97 2.59 -12.87 -1.00
C GLY A 97 3.87 -13.00 -1.85
N SER A 98 4.49 -11.89 -2.27
CA SER A 98 5.62 -11.91 -3.20
C SER A 98 6.96 -12.15 -2.48
N LYS A 99 7.62 -13.27 -2.78
CA LYS A 99 8.98 -13.56 -2.26
C LYS A 99 10.04 -12.50 -2.60
N LYS A 100 9.84 -11.70 -3.66
CA LYS A 100 10.79 -10.67 -4.09
C LYS A 100 10.28 -9.24 -3.81
N GLY A 101 9.09 -9.09 -3.22
CA GLY A 101 8.42 -7.80 -3.05
C GLY A 101 8.19 -7.11 -4.39
N THR A 102 7.67 -7.85 -5.37
CA THR A 102 7.35 -7.33 -6.70
C THR A 102 6.13 -8.06 -7.24
N VAL A 103 5.20 -7.32 -7.82
CA VAL A 103 4.05 -7.86 -8.56
C VAL A 103 4.28 -7.61 -10.04
N MET A 104 4.31 -8.71 -10.81
CA MET A 104 4.50 -8.67 -12.27
C MET A 104 3.40 -7.85 -12.93
N PRO A 105 3.69 -7.07 -14.00
CA PRO A 105 2.68 -6.27 -14.69
C PRO A 105 1.41 -7.05 -15.08
N SER A 106 1.57 -8.29 -15.57
CA SER A 106 0.46 -9.18 -15.95
C SER A 106 -0.43 -9.66 -14.80
N ARG A 107 0.02 -9.48 -13.55
CA ARG A 107 -0.73 -9.85 -12.34
C ARG A 107 -1.39 -8.66 -11.66
N ARG A 108 -1.13 -7.43 -12.13
CA ARG A 108 -1.73 -6.23 -11.53
C ARG A 108 -3.19 -6.12 -11.97
N PRO A 109 -4.08 -5.59 -11.10
CA PRO A 109 -5.40 -5.16 -11.53
C PRO A 109 -5.31 -4.19 -12.71
N ALA A 110 -6.24 -4.27 -13.66
CA ALA A 110 -6.17 -3.50 -14.90
C ALA A 110 -6.15 -1.98 -14.64
N SER A 111 -6.91 -1.50 -13.64
CA SER A 111 -6.95 -0.08 -13.24
C SER A 111 -5.63 0.45 -12.67
N LEU A 112 -4.70 -0.46 -12.34
CA LEU A 112 -3.39 -0.20 -11.72
C LEU A 112 -2.21 -0.54 -12.67
N SER A 113 -2.48 -0.76 -13.95
CA SER A 113 -1.46 -1.10 -14.96
C SER A 113 -0.29 -0.10 -15.01
N ASN A 114 -0.58 1.19 -14.83
CA ASN A 114 0.38 2.30 -14.89
C ASN A 114 0.74 2.91 -13.52
N MET A 115 0.35 2.31 -12.40
CA MET A 115 0.46 2.99 -11.09
C MET A 115 1.88 3.19 -10.56
N VAL A 116 2.88 2.46 -11.08
CA VAL A 116 4.23 2.48 -10.50
C VAL A 116 4.95 3.76 -10.90
N LEU A 117 5.27 4.62 -9.93
CA LEU A 117 6.05 5.85 -10.13
C LEU A 117 7.55 5.63 -9.91
N GLY A 118 7.90 4.69 -9.03
CA GLY A 118 9.28 4.40 -8.69
C GLY A 118 9.41 3.31 -7.63
N ARG A 119 10.66 2.96 -7.32
CA ARG A 119 10.98 1.97 -6.29
C ARG A 119 12.26 2.32 -5.57
N VAL A 120 12.34 1.88 -4.31
CA VAL A 120 13.51 2.06 -3.45
C VAL A 120 14.03 0.68 -3.05
N PRO A 121 15.33 0.38 -3.23
CA PRO A 121 15.88 -0.93 -2.92
C PRO A 121 15.97 -1.16 -1.40
N ALA A 122 15.80 -2.42 -1.00
CA ALA A 122 15.83 -2.81 0.41
C ALA A 122 17.14 -2.47 1.13
N VAL A 123 18.26 -2.41 0.41
CA VAL A 123 19.59 -2.14 0.99
C VAL A 123 19.72 -0.76 1.62
N LEU A 124 18.80 0.18 1.31
CA LEU A 124 18.76 1.49 1.98
C LEU A 124 18.13 1.43 3.37
N TYR A 125 17.38 0.36 3.67
CA TYR A 125 16.70 0.13 4.94
C TYR A 125 17.00 -1.30 5.41
N PRO A 126 18.21 -1.55 5.98
CA PRO A 126 18.55 -2.87 6.50
C PRO A 126 17.44 -3.33 7.44
N ALA A 127 17.01 -4.58 7.26
CA ALA A 127 16.02 -5.15 8.17
C ALA A 127 16.55 -5.05 9.60
N PRO A 128 15.70 -4.75 10.59
CA PRO A 128 16.13 -4.79 11.98
C PRO A 128 16.79 -6.14 12.23
N ILE A 129 18.00 -6.11 12.80
CA ILE A 129 18.74 -7.30 13.19
C ILE A 129 17.85 -8.01 14.20
N SER A 130 17.32 -9.18 13.86
CA SER A 130 16.66 -10.03 14.84
C SER A 130 17.73 -10.38 15.88
N GLN A 131 17.62 -9.79 17.07
CA GLN A 131 18.41 -10.20 18.23
C GLN A 131 17.89 -11.57 18.65
N GLU A 132 18.44 -12.61 18.02
CA GLU A 132 18.17 -14.00 18.36
C GLU A 132 19.15 -14.38 19.49
N GLN A 133 18.63 -14.34 20.73
CA GLN A 133 19.00 -15.19 21.87
C GLN A 133 20.50 -15.46 22.11
N ASP A 134 21.18 -14.54 22.80
CA ASP A 134 22.38 -14.84 23.61
C ASP A 134 22.10 -14.42 25.07
N GLU A 135 21.27 -15.20 25.77
CA GLU A 135 21.38 -15.25 27.23
C GLU A 135 21.03 -16.66 27.74
N LYS A 136 22.04 -17.53 27.76
CA LYS A 136 22.21 -18.54 28.81
C LYS A 136 23.66 -19.00 28.91
N PRO A 137 24.23 -18.90 30.11
CA PRO A 137 24.73 -20.10 30.79
C PRO A 137 23.88 -20.45 32.02
#